data_AF-A0A433QQG5-F1
#
_entry.id   AF-A0A433QQG5-F1
#
_cell.length_a   1.000
_cell.length_b   1.000
_cell.length_c   1.000
_cell.angle_alpha   90.00
_cell.angle_beta   90.00
_cell.angle_gamma   90.00
#
_symmetry.space_group_name_H-M   'P 1'
#
loop_
_entity.id
_entity.type
_entity.pdbx_description
1 polymer ?
#
loop_
_entity_poly.entity_id
_entity_poly.type
_entity_poly.pdbx_seq_one_letter_code
_entity_poly.pdbx_strand_id
1 'polypeptide(L)'
;MTGMFQSDLHVVQSRRKFIEDAQLQRWQFCEEGFFYPLHDSNLVLDIRGDSDVKGTSILLYRRKETDNDNQLWKIEPLNSEPLDEPLEIEGPYNVSGDPFSFSEQEEYPFTMSGHSVWSSF
;
A
#
# COMPACT_ATOMS: atom_id res chain seq x y z
N MET A 1 -4.21 -6.14 -19.80
CA MET A 1 -3.08 -5.20 -19.96
C MET A 1 -2.11 -5.49 -18.82
N THR A 2 -1.03 -6.22 -19.08
CA THR A 2 -0.06 -6.59 -18.04
C THR A 2 0.82 -5.37 -17.80
N GLY A 3 0.72 -4.76 -16.62
CA GLY A 3 1.56 -3.60 -16.27
C GLY A 3 3.04 -4.01 -16.31
N MET A 4 3.85 -3.28 -17.07
CA MET A 4 5.29 -3.50 -17.13
C MET A 4 5.96 -2.82 -15.93
N PHE A 5 6.93 -3.49 -15.30
CA PHE A 5 7.83 -2.85 -14.35
C PHE A 5 8.74 -1.87 -15.09
N GLN A 6 8.56 -0.58 -14.81
CA GLN A 6 9.39 0.51 -15.35
C GLN A 6 9.76 1.44 -14.20
N SER A 7 10.86 2.17 -14.36
CA SER A 7 11.25 3.23 -13.42
C SER A 7 10.29 4.43 -13.52
N ASP A 8 10.23 5.22 -12.46
CA ASP A 8 9.38 6.43 -12.31
C ASP A 8 7.86 6.11 -12.31
N LEU A 9 7.51 4.88 -11.94
CA LEU A 9 6.11 4.49 -11.74
C LEU A 9 5.68 4.72 -10.30
N HIS A 10 4.52 5.33 -10.09
CA HIS A 10 3.95 5.51 -8.77
C HIS A 10 3.59 4.17 -8.13
N VAL A 11 3.91 4.04 -6.84
CA VAL A 11 3.40 2.94 -6.02
C VAL A 11 2.00 3.29 -5.55
N VAL A 12 1.04 2.41 -5.80
CA VAL A 12 -0.35 2.58 -5.39
C VAL A 12 -0.84 1.40 -4.57
N GLN A 13 -1.69 1.68 -3.58
CA GLN A 13 -2.41 0.63 -2.88
C GLN A 13 -3.59 0.17 -3.72
N SER A 14 -3.78 -1.14 -3.83
CA SER A 14 -4.89 -1.75 -4.56
C SER A 14 -5.42 -2.97 -3.81
N ARG A 15 -6.57 -3.51 -4.25
CA ARG A 15 -7.12 -4.74 -3.65
C ARG A 15 -6.09 -5.86 -3.73
N ARG A 16 -5.91 -6.58 -2.62
CA ARG A 16 -5.03 -7.76 -2.56
C ARG A 16 -5.48 -8.79 -3.58
N LYS A 17 -4.56 -9.22 -4.44
CA LYS A 17 -4.80 -10.26 -5.43
C LYS A 17 -4.41 -11.64 -4.89
N PHE A 18 -4.93 -12.68 -5.51
CA PHE A 18 -4.40 -14.04 -5.34
C PHE A 18 -2.94 -14.09 -5.80
N ILE A 19 -2.16 -14.99 -5.20
CA ILE A 19 -0.70 -15.00 -5.38
C ILE A 19 -0.27 -15.14 -6.85
N GLU A 20 -1.06 -15.86 -7.65
CA GLU A 20 -0.87 -16.08 -9.09
C GLU A 20 -0.93 -14.77 -9.89
N ASP A 21 -1.79 -13.83 -9.46
CA ASP A 21 -2.01 -12.53 -10.11
C ASP A 21 -1.34 -11.36 -9.37
N ALA A 22 -0.73 -11.62 -8.22
CA ALA A 22 -0.18 -10.61 -7.31
C ALA A 22 1.25 -10.16 -7.67
N GLN A 23 1.68 -10.34 -8.92
CA GLN A 23 3.06 -10.06 -9.35
C GLN A 23 3.52 -8.63 -8.98
N LEU A 24 2.61 -7.64 -9.08
CA LEU A 24 2.86 -6.22 -8.73
C LEU A 24 2.71 -5.88 -7.24
N GLN A 25 2.33 -6.86 -6.41
CA GLN A 25 2.08 -6.70 -4.97
C GLN A 25 3.04 -7.54 -4.13
N ARG A 26 4.04 -8.17 -4.77
CA ARG A 26 5.03 -9.01 -4.12
C ARG A 26 6.35 -8.26 -4.01
N TRP A 27 6.78 -8.02 -2.77
CA TRP A 27 7.97 -7.27 -2.43
C TRP A 27 8.90 -8.11 -1.58
N GLN A 28 10.20 -7.88 -1.73
CA GLN A 28 11.24 -8.39 -0.86
C GLN A 28 11.91 -7.20 -0.17
N PHE A 29 12.24 -7.40 1.11
CA PHE A 29 13.06 -6.48 1.89
C PHE A 29 14.39 -7.17 2.19
N CYS A 30 15.52 -6.50 1.94
CA CYS A 30 16.86 -7.04 2.18
C CYS A 30 17.54 -6.35 3.37
N GLU A 31 18.63 -6.96 3.86
CA GLU A 31 19.38 -6.47 5.03
C GLU A 31 19.96 -5.07 4.81
N GLU A 32 20.25 -4.71 3.57
CA GLU A 32 20.75 -3.38 3.19
C GLU A 32 19.67 -2.30 3.22
N GLY A 33 18.40 -2.65 3.42
CA GLY A 33 17.29 -1.69 3.58
C GLY A 33 16.49 -1.39 2.31
N PHE A 34 16.71 -2.10 1.20
CA PHE A 34 15.90 -1.90 -0.01
C PHE A 34 14.61 -2.72 0.01
N PHE A 35 13.54 -2.10 -0.44
CA PHE A 35 12.34 -2.79 -0.90
C PHE A 35 12.35 -2.90 -2.41
N TYR A 36 12.23 -4.12 -2.96
CA TYR A 36 12.17 -4.34 -4.41
C TYR A 36 11.08 -5.36 -4.80
N PRO A 37 10.48 -5.24 -6.00
CA PRO A 37 9.55 -6.23 -6.51
C PRO A 37 10.24 -7.56 -6.74
N LEU A 38 9.56 -8.67 -6.46
CA LEU A 38 10.11 -10.02 -6.71
C LEU A 38 10.45 -10.29 -8.19
N HIS A 39 9.85 -9.53 -9.10
CA HIS A 39 10.05 -9.69 -10.54
C HIS A 39 11.29 -8.92 -11.07
N ASP A 40 11.75 -7.87 -10.39
CA ASP A 40 12.92 -7.09 -10.81
C ASP A 40 13.61 -6.44 -9.61
N SER A 41 14.76 -6.99 -9.22
CA SER A 41 15.57 -6.48 -8.11
C SER A 41 16.39 -5.23 -8.44
N ASN A 42 16.41 -4.78 -9.70
CA ASN A 42 17.08 -3.53 -10.08
C ASN A 42 16.21 -2.30 -9.83
N LEU A 43 14.94 -2.51 -9.49
CA LEU A 43 13.99 -1.48 -9.16
C LEU A 43 13.68 -1.51 -7.66
N VAL A 44 13.68 -0.35 -7.02
CA VAL A 44 13.50 -0.19 -5.59
C VAL A 44 12.51 0.92 -5.26
N LEU A 45 11.94 0.85 -4.05
CA LEU A 45 11.06 1.87 -3.51
C LEU A 45 11.86 3.16 -3.20
N ASP A 46 11.44 4.28 -3.76
CA ASP A 46 12.20 5.54 -3.78
C ASP A 46 11.28 6.72 -3.41
N ILE A 47 11.75 7.62 -2.54
CA ILE A 47 11.10 8.89 -2.25
C ILE A 47 11.45 9.88 -3.36
N ARG A 48 10.44 10.37 -4.09
CA ARG A 48 10.63 11.24 -5.25
C ARG A 48 11.49 12.45 -4.93
N GLY A 49 12.64 12.52 -5.60
CA GLY A 49 13.54 13.67 -5.51
C GLY A 49 14.18 13.86 -4.15
N ASP A 50 14.22 12.82 -3.29
CA ASP A 50 14.77 12.90 -1.93
C ASP A 50 14.12 14.02 -1.09
N SER A 51 12.84 14.28 -1.33
CA SER A 51 12.13 15.36 -0.68
C SER A 51 11.52 14.94 0.65
N ASP A 52 11.74 15.75 1.68
CA ASP A 52 11.16 15.64 3.02
C ASP A 52 9.77 16.30 3.15
N VAL A 53 9.25 16.85 2.05
CA VAL A 53 7.95 17.53 2.04
C VAL A 53 6.83 16.52 2.29
N LYS A 54 5.89 16.88 3.17
CA LYS A 54 4.71 16.05 3.45
C LYS A 54 3.90 15.81 2.17
N GLY A 55 3.56 14.55 1.91
CA GLY A 55 2.82 14.15 0.72
C GLY A 55 3.71 13.88 -0.51
N THR A 56 5.04 13.96 -0.38
CA THR A 56 5.96 13.49 -1.42
C THR A 56 5.62 12.06 -1.82
N SER A 57 5.52 11.83 -3.13
CA SER A 57 5.15 10.53 -3.67
C SER A 57 6.29 9.52 -3.54
N ILE A 58 5.91 8.28 -3.28
CA ILE A 58 6.79 7.12 -3.36
C ILE A 58 6.61 6.48 -4.74
N LEU A 59 7.72 6.13 -5.36
CA LEU A 59 7.75 5.53 -6.69
C LEU A 59 8.69 4.33 -6.74
N LEU A 60 8.59 3.59 -7.83
CA LEU A 60 9.55 2.56 -8.18
C LEU A 60 10.65 3.18 -9.04
N TYR A 61 11.91 3.12 -8.59
CA TYR A 61 13.03 3.72 -9.30
C TYR A 61 14.18 2.75 -9.47
N ARG A 62 15.10 3.08 -10.38
CA ARG A 62 16.34 2.32 -10.52
C ARG A 62 17.14 2.40 -9.22
N ARG A 63 17.61 1.25 -8.73
CA ARG A 63 18.51 1.16 -7.58
C ARG A 63 19.78 1.97 -7.84
N LYS A 64 20.12 2.84 -6.89
CA LYS A 64 21.32 3.67 -6.89
C LYS A 64 22.39 3.04 -6.00
N GLU A 65 23.63 3.06 -6.46
CA GLU A 65 24.80 2.58 -5.70
C GLU A 65 25.35 3.65 -4.74
N THR A 66 25.11 4.92 -5.05
CA THR A 66 25.53 6.10 -4.26
C THR A 66 24.37 7.08 -4.15
N ASP A 67 24.39 7.95 -3.13
CA ASP A 67 23.36 8.97 -2.89
C ASP A 67 21.94 8.37 -2.93
N ASN A 68 21.77 7.28 -2.17
CA ASN A 68 20.62 6.39 -2.21
C ASN A 68 19.83 6.35 -0.91
N ASP A 69 20.06 7.29 0.01
CA ASP A 69 19.36 7.36 1.30
C ASP A 69 17.84 7.37 1.14
N ASN A 70 17.33 8.04 0.10
CA ASN A 70 15.91 8.08 -0.28
C ASN A 70 15.34 6.74 -0.79
N GLN A 71 16.16 5.70 -0.90
CA GLN A 71 15.81 4.34 -1.30
C GLN A 71 15.98 3.32 -0.16
N LEU A 72 16.49 3.75 1.00
CA LEU A 72 16.74 2.90 2.15
C LEU A 72 15.63 3.05 3.18
N TRP A 73 15.14 1.92 3.68
CA TRP A 73 14.00 1.85 4.58
C TRP A 73 14.39 1.09 5.83
N LYS A 74 13.96 1.61 6.98
CA LYS A 74 14.02 0.92 8.26
C LYS A 74 12.60 0.58 8.70
N ILE A 75 12.35 -0.69 8.97
CA ILE A 75 11.08 -1.15 9.54
C ILE A 75 11.28 -1.25 11.04
N GLU A 76 10.48 -0.52 11.80
CA GLU A 76 10.48 -0.58 13.25
C GLU A 76 9.16 -1.16 13.73
N PRO A 77 9.17 -2.07 14.72
CA PRO A 77 7.92 -2.52 15.34
C PRO A 77 7.24 -1.31 15.97
N LEU A 78 5.93 -1.21 15.79
CA LEU A 78 5.16 -0.25 16.57
C LEU A 78 5.20 -0.73 18.02
N ASN A 79 5.96 -0.03 18.87
CA ASN A 79 5.89 -0.26 20.30
C ASN A 79 4.50 0.15 20.74
N SER A 80 3.64 -0.84 20.98
CA SER A 80 2.39 -0.65 21.69
C SER A 80 2.71 -0.46 23.17
N GLU A 81 3.45 0.59 23.51
CA GLU A 81 3.41 1.06 24.88
C GLU A 81 1.96 1.47 25.14
N PRO A 82 1.33 0.98 26.23
CA PRO A 82 0.02 1.48 26.62
C PRO A 82 0.14 2.99 26.76
N LEU A 83 -0.62 3.74 25.97
CA LEU A 83 -0.68 5.18 26.12
C LEU A 83 -1.26 5.46 27.50
N ASP A 84 -0.41 5.88 28.45
CA ASP A 84 -0.83 6.37 29.77
C ASP A 84 -1.63 7.69 29.66
N GLU A 85 -1.77 8.24 28.45
CA GLU A 85 -2.62 9.40 28.16
C GLU A 85 -3.74 9.03 27.18
N PRO A 86 -5.02 9.30 27.51
CA PRO A 86 -6.09 9.20 26.54
C PRO A 86 -5.82 10.22 25.43
N LEU A 87 -5.61 9.72 24.21
CA LEU A 87 -5.61 10.56 23.01
C LEU A 87 -6.95 11.31 22.99
N GLU A 88 -6.92 12.64 23.16
CA GLU A 88 -8.00 13.49 22.73
C GLU A 88 -8.10 13.37 21.22
N ILE A 89 -8.92 12.42 20.74
CA ILE A 89 -9.27 12.29 19.34
C ILE A 89 -10.26 13.43 19.04
N GLU A 90 -9.74 14.64 18.85
CA GLU A 90 -10.45 15.74 18.20
C GLU A 90 -10.52 15.43 16.70
N GLY A 91 -11.33 14.43 16.35
CA GLY A 91 -11.62 13.98 15.00
C GLY A 91 -12.96 13.24 15.01
N PRO A 92 -13.72 13.23 13.90
CA PRO A 92 -15.17 12.96 13.89
C PRO A 92 -15.59 11.51 14.18
N TYR A 93 -14.75 10.72 14.85
CA TYR A 93 -15.01 9.31 15.14
C TYR A 93 -15.45 9.16 16.60
N ASN A 94 -16.72 9.51 16.87
CA ASN A 94 -17.39 9.03 18.06
C ASN A 94 -17.55 7.52 17.94
N VAL A 95 -16.80 6.77 18.74
CA VAL A 95 -16.95 5.33 18.91
C VAL A 95 -18.19 5.08 19.78
N SER A 96 -19.36 5.16 19.15
CA SER A 96 -20.57 4.52 19.65
C SER A 96 -21.10 3.61 18.55
N GLY A 97 -20.62 2.35 18.56
CA GLY A 97 -21.43 1.18 18.25
C GLY A 97 -22.11 1.03 16.88
N ASP A 98 -21.83 1.86 15.86
CA ASP A 98 -22.41 1.67 14.53
C ASP A 98 -21.40 1.05 13.56
N PRO A 99 -21.70 -0.12 12.96
CA PRO A 99 -20.88 -0.68 11.90
C PRO A 99 -21.04 0.19 10.66
N PHE A 100 -19.97 0.94 10.32
CA PHE A 100 -19.72 1.60 9.05
C PHE A 100 -20.95 1.70 8.12
N SER A 101 -21.74 2.75 8.31
CA SER A 101 -22.67 3.21 7.28
C SER A 101 -21.82 3.72 6.11
N PHE A 102 -21.62 2.86 5.10
CA PHE A 102 -21.12 3.32 3.82
C PHE A 102 -22.24 4.17 3.22
N SER A 103 -22.02 5.49 3.12
CA SER A 103 -22.95 6.37 2.40
C SER A 103 -23.06 5.86 0.96
N GLU A 104 -24.22 5.29 0.64
CA GLU A 104 -24.66 5.00 -0.73
C GLU A 104 -24.69 6.30 -1.53
N GLN A 105 -23.68 6.52 -2.36
CA GLN A 105 -23.66 7.28 -3.62
C GLN A 105 -22.17 7.40 -3.99
N GLU A 106 -21.67 6.77 -5.05
CA GLU A 106 -22.15 6.90 -6.42
C GLU A 106 -22.21 5.56 -7.19
N GLU A 107 -23.22 5.52 -8.05
CA GLU A 107 -23.71 4.42 -8.88
C GLU A 107 -22.70 4.06 -9.99
N TYR A 108 -22.12 2.86 -9.95
CA TYR A 108 -21.32 2.31 -11.06
C TYR A 108 -22.23 1.58 -12.05
N PRO A 109 -22.29 1.94 -13.35
CA PRO A 109 -23.05 1.19 -14.32
C PRO A 109 -22.20 0.04 -14.87
N PHE A 110 -22.25 -1.13 -14.23
CA PHE A 110 -21.97 -2.38 -14.93
C PHE A 110 -22.93 -3.47 -14.48
N THR A 111 -23.91 -3.75 -15.32
CA THR A 111 -24.83 -4.87 -15.15
C THR A 111 -24.06 -6.19 -15.31
N MET A 112 -23.95 -6.98 -14.24
CA MET A 112 -23.74 -8.42 -14.34
C MET A 112 -25.00 -9.11 -13.83
N SER A 113 -25.73 -9.68 -14.76
CA SER A 113 -26.87 -10.56 -14.53
C SER A 113 -26.46 -11.78 -13.69
N GLY A 114 -27.39 -12.21 -12.83
CA GLY A 114 -27.19 -13.21 -11.78
C GLY A 114 -26.69 -14.58 -12.23
N HIS A 115 -26.23 -15.39 -11.29
CA HIS A 115 -27.09 -16.16 -10.39
C HIS A 115 -26.20 -16.87 -9.36
N SER A 116 -26.42 -16.57 -8.07
CA SER A 116 -25.94 -17.39 -6.96
C SER A 116 -26.92 -18.53 -6.72
N VAL A 117 -26.42 -19.75 -6.52
CA VAL A 117 -27.13 -20.76 -5.73
C VAL A 117 -26.13 -21.36 -4.75
N TRP A 118 -26.30 -20.99 -3.48
CA TRP A 118 -25.79 -21.75 -2.35
C TRP A 118 -26.71 -22.97 -2.13
N SER A 119 -26.14 -24.11 -1.79
CA SER A 119 -26.86 -25.14 -1.04
C SER A 119 -25.92 -25.72 -0.01
N SER A 120 -26.29 -25.50 1.25
CA SER A 120 -25.71 -26.10 2.44
C SER A 120 -25.95 -27.61 2.43
N PHE A 121 -24.94 -28.39 2.81
CA PHE A 121 -24.91 -29.30 3.97
C PHE A 121 -23.45 -29.63 4.28
#